data_AF-L9LGI3-F1
#
_entry.id   AF-L9LGI3-F1
#
_cell.length_a   1.000
_cell.length_b   1.000
_cell.length_c   1.000
_cell.angle_alpha   90.00
_cell.angle_beta   90.00
_cell.angle_gamma   90.00
#
_symmetry.space_group_name_H-M   'P 1'
#
loop_
_entity.id
_entity.type
_entity.pdbx_description
1 polymer ?
#
loop_
_entity_poly.entity_id
_entity_poly.type
_entity_poly.pdbx_seq_one_letter_code
_entity_poly.pdbx_strand_id
1 'polypeptide(L)'
;MRGSPLTFIFAFRSFDHGGSSCAGTVAADLRKEEQPSGSVETGSEDRTPTKRFSDLQKERREQAQRTVLILCPNKLSEKKFLKYLSQHGPINNHFFYESFGLYAVVEFCQKESVDSLQRGAHVPSVGAEAAIPFRSRFFNLKLKNPSNQASGLPSIPPSHHLPPASKKLSELLCYAESIDDQLNALLKAFQLTEENTRLRHLTCSLIEDIAAAYFPDCTVRPFGSSVNTFGKLGCDLDMFLDLSEIGKVSPHKGKEQNKPDSSPLHIQNPFETSLNISKNVSQSQLQKFVDLARESAWILQQEDKDRPSPSSNQPWGLASLLLPSVINNKSLAGKKRKRPASERIKNLLESLKGNSSEDSTNTNGKRTVSTQA
;
A
#
# COMPACT_ATOMS: atom_id res chain seq x y z
N MET A 1 -10.47 -3.00 -50.24
CA MET A 1 -9.27 -2.30 -49.74
C MET A 1 -8.92 -2.88 -48.39
N ARG A 2 -7.74 -3.50 -48.27
CA ARG A 2 -7.30 -4.23 -47.07
C ARG A 2 -6.85 -3.23 -46.00
N GLY A 3 -7.52 -3.23 -44.85
CA GLY A 3 -7.09 -2.49 -43.66
C GLY A 3 -6.21 -3.38 -42.78
N SER A 4 -5.06 -2.86 -42.38
CA SER A 4 -4.05 -3.52 -41.56
C SER A 4 -4.58 -3.87 -40.15
N PRO A 5 -4.23 -5.03 -39.58
CA PRO A 5 -4.51 -5.32 -38.18
C PRO A 5 -3.54 -4.56 -37.26
N LEU A 6 -4.10 -3.81 -36.32
CA LEU A 6 -3.37 -3.23 -35.19
C LEU A 6 -2.76 -4.38 -34.36
N THR A 7 -1.44 -4.48 -34.41
CA THR A 7 -0.66 -5.42 -33.61
C THR A 7 -0.45 -4.80 -32.23
N PHE A 8 -1.06 -5.38 -31.20
CA PHE A 8 -0.68 -5.10 -29.82
C PHE A 8 0.63 -5.83 -29.53
N ILE A 9 1.73 -5.08 -29.41
CA ILE A 9 3.02 -5.60 -29.02
C ILE A 9 3.01 -5.81 -27.50
N PHE A 10 2.77 -7.04 -27.06
CA PHE A 10 3.24 -7.48 -25.75
C PHE A 10 4.70 -7.88 -25.90
N ALA A 11 5.60 -7.12 -25.27
CA ALA A 11 7.02 -7.46 -25.23
C ALA A 11 7.23 -8.68 -24.30
N PHE A 12 7.05 -9.88 -24.84
CA PHE A 12 7.62 -11.09 -24.25
C PHE A 12 9.10 -11.15 -24.59
N ARG A 13 9.95 -10.95 -23.58
CA ARG A 13 11.38 -11.32 -23.69
C ARG A 13 11.49 -12.82 -23.44
N SER A 14 11.20 -13.61 -24.47
CA SER A 14 11.59 -15.02 -24.50
C SER A 14 13.10 -15.08 -24.73
N PHE A 15 13.85 -15.56 -23.74
CA PHE A 15 15.19 -16.09 -23.97
C PHE A 15 15.07 -17.59 -23.92
N ASP A 16 15.31 -18.22 -25.07
CA ASP A 16 15.33 -19.66 -25.21
C ASP A 16 16.69 -20.10 -25.79
N HIS A 17 17.09 -21.28 -25.34
CA HIS A 17 18.15 -22.18 -25.81
C HIS A 17 19.58 -22.09 -25.24
N GLY A 18 20.00 -23.27 -24.75
CA GLY A 18 21.39 -23.64 -24.51
C GLY A 18 21.53 -24.84 -23.57
N GLY A 19 20.98 -26.00 -23.96
CA GLY A 19 21.11 -27.24 -23.18
C GLY A 19 22.56 -27.71 -23.06
N SER A 20 22.94 -28.18 -21.88
CA SER A 20 24.05 -29.11 -21.71
C SER A 20 23.82 -29.98 -20.49
N SER A 21 23.73 -31.28 -20.76
CA SER A 21 23.60 -32.38 -19.79
C SER A 21 24.90 -32.55 -19.01
N CYS A 22 24.82 -32.72 -17.68
CA CYS A 22 25.84 -33.43 -16.90
C CYS A 22 25.20 -34.05 -15.65
N ALA A 23 25.58 -35.29 -15.39
CA ALA A 23 24.99 -36.23 -14.44
C ALA A 23 25.56 -36.10 -13.01
N GLY A 24 24.73 -36.55 -12.04
CA GLY A 24 25.16 -37.31 -10.87
C GLY A 24 25.78 -36.54 -9.70
N THR A 25 25.12 -36.57 -8.54
CA THR A 25 25.51 -37.44 -7.41
C THR A 25 24.80 -37.06 -6.10
N VAL A 26 24.22 -38.09 -5.52
CA VAL A 26 23.59 -38.32 -4.21
C VAL A 26 24.40 -37.79 -3.00
N ALA A 27 23.72 -37.12 -2.05
CA ALA A 27 24.01 -37.16 -0.61
C ALA A 27 22.87 -36.40 0.14
N ALA A 28 21.92 -37.09 0.75
CA ALA A 28 21.93 -37.68 2.11
C ALA A 28 21.41 -36.70 3.20
N ASP A 29 20.23 -37.07 3.71
CA ASP A 29 19.49 -36.50 4.84
C ASP A 29 20.34 -36.26 6.09
N LEU A 30 20.09 -35.14 6.75
CA LEU A 30 20.30 -35.00 8.19
C LEU A 30 19.12 -34.24 8.81
N ARG A 31 18.21 -35.05 9.35
CA ARG A 31 17.16 -34.66 10.30
C ARG A 31 17.82 -33.98 11.51
N LYS A 32 17.23 -32.89 12.00
CA LYS A 32 17.44 -32.48 13.39
C LYS A 32 16.09 -32.14 14.01
N GLU A 33 15.84 -32.86 15.09
CA GLU A 33 14.60 -32.92 15.86
C GLU A 33 14.28 -31.61 16.58
N GLU A 34 12.99 -31.31 16.64
CA GLU A 34 12.36 -30.40 17.60
C GLU A 34 12.36 -31.02 19.00
N GLN A 35 12.55 -30.20 20.04
CA GLN A 35 11.98 -30.43 21.38
C GLN A 35 11.64 -29.08 22.03
N PRO A 36 10.59 -29.01 22.87
CA PRO A 36 9.83 -27.80 23.17
C PRO A 36 10.18 -27.19 24.53
N SER A 37 9.85 -25.91 24.75
CA SER A 37 9.95 -25.32 26.10
C SER A 37 8.80 -24.37 26.41
N GLY A 38 7.95 -24.81 27.34
CA GLY A 38 7.55 -23.99 28.50
C GLY A 38 6.40 -23.00 28.31
N SER A 39 5.20 -23.50 28.53
CA SER A 39 3.97 -22.76 28.84
C SER A 39 4.12 -21.88 30.10
N VAL A 40 3.69 -20.62 30.00
CA VAL A 40 3.19 -19.82 31.13
C VAL A 40 1.92 -19.12 30.63
N GLU A 41 0.76 -19.70 30.97
CA GLU A 41 -0.54 -19.06 30.77
C GLU A 41 -0.90 -18.22 31.99
N THR A 42 -1.14 -16.93 31.77
CA THR A 42 -1.92 -16.08 32.68
C THR A 42 -2.74 -15.09 31.86
N GLY A 43 -4.06 -15.12 32.04
CA GLY A 43 -4.93 -13.97 31.76
C GLY A 43 -5.94 -14.17 30.64
N SER A 44 -7.16 -14.57 31.02
CA SER A 44 -8.46 -14.33 30.37
C SER A 44 -8.42 -13.70 28.98
N GLU A 45 -8.62 -14.52 27.96
CA GLU A 45 -8.82 -14.05 26.62
C GLU A 45 -10.13 -14.58 26.06
N ASP A 46 -11.07 -13.67 25.85
CA ASP A 46 -12.10 -13.80 24.84
C ASP A 46 -11.43 -13.67 23.45
N ARG A 47 -10.50 -14.60 23.17
CA ARG A 47 -9.77 -14.66 21.90
C ARG A 47 -10.71 -15.31 20.91
N THR A 48 -11.49 -14.49 20.22
CA THR A 48 -11.98 -14.87 18.89
C THR A 48 -10.79 -15.46 18.12
N PRO A 49 -10.88 -16.69 17.57
CA PRO A 49 -9.75 -17.33 16.93
C PRO A 49 -9.20 -16.42 15.84
N THR A 50 -7.93 -16.02 15.94
CA THR A 50 -7.28 -15.20 14.92
C THR A 50 -7.23 -16.01 13.63
N LYS A 51 -8.11 -15.68 12.67
CA LYS A 51 -8.15 -16.33 11.35
C LYS A 51 -6.81 -16.15 10.65
N ARG A 52 -6.33 -17.18 9.93
CA ARG A 52 -5.11 -17.06 9.12
C ARG A 52 -5.33 -16.08 7.98
N PHE A 53 -4.26 -15.45 7.52
CA PHE A 53 -4.31 -14.52 6.38
C PHE A 53 -4.96 -15.15 5.13
N SER A 54 -4.62 -16.40 4.81
CA SER A 54 -5.22 -17.14 3.69
C SER A 54 -6.74 -17.28 3.81
N ASP A 55 -7.23 -17.57 5.01
CA ASP A 55 -8.65 -17.82 5.27
C ASP A 55 -9.43 -16.51 5.19
N LEU A 56 -8.86 -15.42 5.71
CA LEU A 56 -9.40 -14.07 5.56
C LEU A 56 -9.51 -13.67 4.09
N GLN A 57 -8.45 -13.86 3.30
CA GLN A 57 -8.47 -13.53 1.87
C GLN A 57 -9.53 -14.34 1.10
N LYS A 58 -9.67 -15.64 1.43
CA LYS A 58 -10.70 -16.51 0.85
C LYS A 58 -12.10 -16.02 1.20
N GLU A 59 -12.36 -15.72 2.47
CA GLU A 59 -13.65 -15.22 2.96
C GLU A 59 -14.02 -13.88 2.29
N ARG A 60 -13.07 -12.94 2.21
CA ARG A 60 -13.31 -11.63 1.57
C ARG A 60 -13.59 -11.79 0.06
N ARG A 61 -12.92 -12.72 -0.62
CA ARG A 61 -13.23 -13.05 -2.02
C ARG A 61 -14.63 -13.65 -2.16
N GLU A 62 -15.02 -14.59 -1.31
CA GLU A 62 -16.37 -15.18 -1.32
C GLU A 62 -17.46 -14.13 -1.07
N GLN A 63 -17.24 -13.20 -0.14
CA GLN A 63 -18.11 -12.02 0.08
C GLN A 63 -18.23 -11.18 -1.19
N ALA A 64 -17.09 -10.86 -1.82
CA ALA A 64 -17.06 -10.06 -3.04
C ALA A 64 -17.80 -10.73 -4.21
N GLN A 65 -17.72 -12.06 -4.35
CA GLN A 65 -18.39 -12.82 -5.42
C GLN A 65 -19.92 -12.77 -5.37
N ARG A 66 -20.50 -12.52 -4.20
CA ARG A 66 -21.95 -12.32 -3.98
C ARG A 66 -22.34 -10.85 -3.75
N THR A 67 -21.44 -9.94 -4.10
CA THR A 67 -21.63 -8.50 -3.99
C THR A 67 -21.81 -7.87 -5.38
N VAL A 68 -22.67 -6.87 -5.47
CA VAL A 68 -22.93 -6.09 -6.69
C VAL A 68 -22.64 -4.60 -6.47
N LEU A 69 -22.30 -3.91 -7.56
CA LEU A 69 -22.11 -2.46 -7.58
C LEU A 69 -23.23 -1.81 -8.38
N ILE A 70 -23.94 -0.85 -7.79
CA ILE A 70 -25.13 -0.23 -8.39
C ILE A 70 -24.94 1.29 -8.42
N LEU A 71 -24.95 1.88 -9.62
CA LEU A 71 -25.09 3.32 -9.79
C LEU A 71 -26.54 3.73 -9.47
N CYS A 72 -26.70 4.58 -8.46
CA CYS A 72 -27.98 5.02 -7.93
C CYS A 72 -28.41 6.37 -8.51
N PRO A 73 -29.73 6.63 -8.60
CA PRO A 73 -30.23 7.96 -8.91
C PRO A 73 -30.07 8.90 -7.71
N ASN A 74 -29.92 10.21 -7.98
CA ASN A 74 -29.69 11.24 -6.94
C ASN A 74 -30.77 11.32 -5.86
N LYS A 75 -31.99 10.85 -6.15
CA LYS A 75 -33.12 10.82 -5.22
C LYS A 75 -33.55 9.37 -5.00
N LEU A 76 -32.88 8.68 -4.09
CA LEU A 76 -33.13 7.29 -3.75
C LEU A 76 -33.59 7.17 -2.29
N SER A 77 -34.70 6.47 -2.06
CA SER A 77 -35.09 6.04 -0.72
C SER A 77 -34.42 4.70 -0.42
N GLU A 78 -33.51 4.68 0.56
CA GLU A 78 -32.81 3.46 0.98
C GLU A 78 -33.78 2.31 1.28
N LYS A 79 -34.85 2.58 2.03
CA LYS A 79 -35.87 1.56 2.36
C LYS A 79 -36.54 0.96 1.12
N LYS A 80 -36.89 1.79 0.11
CA LYS A 80 -37.49 1.29 -1.14
C LYS A 80 -36.48 0.53 -1.98
N PHE A 81 -35.23 1.01 -2.02
CA PHE A 81 -34.12 0.39 -2.71
C PHE A 81 -33.82 -1.01 -2.18
N LEU A 82 -33.62 -1.14 -0.86
CA LEU A 82 -33.37 -2.43 -0.22
C LEU A 82 -34.57 -3.36 -0.39
N LYS A 83 -35.80 -2.87 -0.21
CA LYS A 83 -37.01 -3.67 -0.43
C LYS A 83 -37.10 -4.23 -1.84
N TYR A 84 -36.66 -3.49 -2.85
CA TYR A 84 -36.60 -3.97 -4.22
C TYR A 84 -35.55 -5.08 -4.37
N LEU A 85 -34.32 -4.83 -3.89
CA LEU A 85 -33.24 -5.82 -3.99
C LEU A 85 -33.51 -7.10 -3.19
N SER A 86 -34.20 -7.01 -2.05
CA SER A 86 -34.57 -8.18 -1.24
C SER A 86 -35.51 -9.17 -1.94
N GLN A 87 -36.12 -8.79 -3.08
CA GLN A 87 -36.90 -9.71 -3.90
C GLN A 87 -36.03 -10.73 -4.62
N HIS A 88 -34.73 -10.43 -4.80
CA HIS A 88 -33.76 -11.32 -5.43
C HIS A 88 -33.05 -12.23 -4.43
N GLY A 89 -33.01 -11.86 -3.16
CA GLY A 89 -32.43 -12.62 -2.06
C GLY A 89 -32.15 -11.77 -0.82
N PRO A 90 -31.90 -12.39 0.34
CA PRO A 90 -31.57 -11.66 1.56
C PRO A 90 -30.24 -10.90 1.42
N ILE A 91 -30.20 -9.69 1.97
CA ILE A 91 -29.03 -8.79 1.94
C ILE A 91 -28.26 -8.99 3.25
N ASN A 92 -26.96 -9.27 3.14
CA ASN A 92 -26.07 -9.42 4.29
C ASN A 92 -25.50 -8.06 4.73
N ASN A 93 -25.08 -7.25 3.77
CA ASN A 93 -24.50 -5.94 4.03
C ASN A 93 -24.76 -4.98 2.86
N HIS A 94 -24.77 -3.69 3.14
CA HIS A 94 -24.77 -2.66 2.12
C HIS A 94 -24.16 -1.36 2.65
N PHE A 95 -23.57 -0.59 1.76
CA PHE A 95 -23.17 0.78 2.03
C PHE A 95 -23.24 1.61 0.75
N PHE A 96 -23.30 2.93 0.93
CA PHE A 96 -23.31 3.88 -0.17
C PHE A 96 -21.99 4.65 -0.18
N TYR A 97 -21.52 5.05 -1.36
CA TYR A 97 -20.39 5.94 -1.47
C TYR A 97 -20.54 6.88 -2.66
N GLU A 98 -19.86 8.02 -2.58
CA GLU A 98 -19.89 9.03 -3.62
C GLU A 98 -18.57 9.06 -4.39
N SER A 99 -18.68 9.13 -5.72
CA SER A 99 -17.58 9.36 -6.64
C SER A 99 -18.08 10.28 -7.76
N PHE A 100 -18.07 9.86 -9.03
CA PHE A 100 -18.76 10.57 -10.13
C PHE A 100 -20.30 10.48 -10.08
N GLY A 101 -20.84 9.94 -8.99
CA GLY A 101 -22.25 9.70 -8.74
C GLY A 101 -22.41 8.95 -7.42
N LEU A 102 -23.66 8.74 -7.01
CA LEU A 102 -23.98 7.92 -5.84
C LEU A 102 -23.96 6.44 -6.23
N TYR A 103 -23.11 5.66 -5.57
CA TYR A 103 -23.02 4.22 -5.76
C TYR A 103 -23.48 3.49 -4.51
N ALA A 104 -24.11 2.33 -4.69
CA ALA A 104 -24.40 1.37 -3.64
C ALA A 104 -23.59 0.09 -3.87
N VAL A 105 -22.95 -0.39 -2.82
CA VAL A 105 -22.34 -1.72 -2.77
C VAL A 105 -23.28 -2.60 -1.95
N VAL A 106 -23.76 -3.69 -2.54
CA VAL A 106 -24.74 -4.57 -1.90
C VAL A 106 -24.24 -5.99 -1.90
N GLU A 107 -23.97 -6.53 -0.72
CA GLU A 107 -23.59 -7.93 -0.48
C GLU A 107 -24.86 -8.74 -0.16
N PHE A 108 -25.19 -9.71 -1.01
CA PHE A 108 -26.24 -10.68 -0.71
C PHE A 108 -25.71 -11.81 0.18
N CYS A 109 -26.60 -12.50 0.90
CA CYS A 109 -26.19 -13.70 1.65
C CYS A 109 -25.85 -14.88 0.72
N GLN A 110 -26.40 -14.89 -0.50
CA GLN A 110 -26.34 -16.00 -1.45
C GLN A 110 -25.93 -15.50 -2.84
N LYS A 111 -25.04 -16.25 -3.51
CA LYS A 111 -24.52 -15.90 -4.84
C LYS A 111 -25.62 -15.92 -5.90
N GLU A 112 -26.58 -16.82 -5.76
CA GLU A 112 -27.74 -17.00 -6.65
C GLU A 112 -28.62 -15.73 -6.73
N SER A 113 -28.56 -14.87 -5.71
CA SER A 113 -29.26 -13.58 -5.69
C SER A 113 -28.71 -12.62 -6.75
N VAL A 114 -27.40 -12.69 -7.01
CA VAL A 114 -26.74 -11.93 -8.07
C VAL A 114 -27.26 -12.39 -9.43
N ASP A 115 -27.32 -13.72 -9.66
CA ASP A 115 -27.84 -14.27 -10.92
C ASP A 115 -29.32 -13.91 -11.13
N SER A 116 -30.11 -13.93 -10.06
CA SER A 116 -31.51 -13.49 -10.06
C SER A 116 -31.64 -12.03 -10.49
N LEU A 117 -30.80 -11.15 -9.92
CA LEU A 117 -30.78 -9.73 -10.28
C LEU A 117 -30.32 -9.52 -11.74
N GLN A 118 -29.27 -10.22 -12.19
CA GLN A 118 -28.77 -10.15 -13.57
C GLN A 118 -29.81 -10.62 -14.59
N ARG A 119 -30.61 -11.65 -14.28
CA ARG A 119 -31.71 -12.11 -15.14
C ARG A 119 -32.81 -11.05 -15.31
N GLY A 120 -33.07 -10.26 -14.28
CA GLY A 120 -34.03 -9.16 -14.30
C GLY A 120 -33.51 -7.85 -14.92
N ALA A 121 -32.20 -7.77 -15.21
CA ALA A 121 -31.58 -6.57 -15.77
C ALA A 121 -31.70 -6.51 -17.30
N HIS A 122 -31.85 -5.29 -17.82
CA HIS A 122 -31.91 -5.03 -19.26
C HIS A 122 -30.57 -4.49 -19.77
N VAL A 123 -30.15 -4.95 -20.95
CA VAL A 123 -29.03 -4.33 -21.67
C VAL A 123 -29.48 -2.96 -22.18
N PRO A 124 -28.74 -1.87 -21.90
CA PRO A 124 -29.07 -0.56 -22.43
C PRO A 124 -29.10 -0.59 -23.97
N SER A 125 -30.24 -0.22 -24.56
CA SER A 125 -30.32 0.08 -25.99
C SER A 125 -29.80 1.50 -26.23
N VAL A 126 -28.48 1.68 -26.17
CA VAL A 126 -27.87 2.96 -26.59
C VAL A 126 -27.81 2.94 -28.12
N GLY A 127 -28.32 3.98 -28.79
CA GLY A 127 -28.31 4.06 -30.25
C GLY A 127 -26.89 4.07 -30.84
N ALA A 128 -26.78 3.85 -32.17
CA ALA A 128 -25.60 3.89 -33.07
C ALA A 128 -24.28 3.19 -32.65
N GLU A 129 -23.92 3.15 -31.38
CA GLU A 129 -22.74 2.46 -30.85
C GLU A 129 -23.15 1.10 -30.28
N ALA A 130 -22.58 0.04 -30.85
CA ALA A 130 -22.81 -1.33 -30.38
C ALA A 130 -22.20 -1.52 -28.99
N ALA A 131 -23.03 -1.58 -27.95
CA ALA A 131 -22.59 -1.97 -26.62
C ALA A 131 -22.11 -3.42 -26.62
N ILE A 132 -20.96 -3.69 -26.00
CA ILE A 132 -20.47 -5.07 -25.79
C ILE A 132 -21.41 -5.76 -24.79
N PRO A 133 -22.08 -6.87 -25.14
CA PRO A 133 -23.09 -7.51 -24.29
C PRO A 133 -22.48 -8.36 -23.16
N PHE A 134 -21.46 -7.85 -22.47
CA PHE A 134 -20.89 -8.49 -21.29
C PHE A 134 -21.77 -8.21 -20.07
N ARG A 135 -22.39 -9.25 -19.51
CA ARG A 135 -23.20 -9.14 -18.30
C ARG A 135 -22.30 -9.14 -17.07
N SER A 136 -22.04 -7.96 -16.53
CA SER A 136 -21.26 -7.78 -15.30
C SER A 136 -22.16 -7.73 -14.05
N ARG A 137 -21.53 -7.59 -12.88
CA ARG A 137 -22.20 -7.28 -11.60
C ARG A 137 -22.30 -5.76 -11.34
N PHE A 138 -22.11 -4.96 -12.39
CA PHE A 138 -22.29 -3.52 -12.37
C PHE A 138 -23.65 -3.14 -12.96
N PHE A 139 -24.49 -2.48 -12.17
CA PHE A 139 -25.85 -2.11 -12.55
C PHE A 139 -26.04 -0.60 -12.56
N ASN A 140 -26.97 -0.12 -13.38
CA ASN A 140 -27.43 1.27 -13.36
C ASN A 140 -28.93 1.28 -13.05
N LEU A 141 -29.29 1.80 -11.87
CA LEU A 141 -30.68 1.87 -11.44
C LEU A 141 -31.32 3.18 -11.93
N LYS A 142 -32.35 3.06 -12.76
CA LYS A 142 -33.16 4.19 -13.23
C LYS A 142 -34.56 4.15 -12.64
N LEU A 143 -35.07 5.31 -12.23
CA LEU A 143 -36.46 5.47 -11.79
C LEU A 143 -37.38 5.60 -13.01
N LYS A 144 -38.49 4.85 -13.02
CA LYS A 144 -39.48 4.91 -14.11
C LYS A 144 -40.17 6.28 -14.24
N ASN A 145 -40.44 6.97 -13.12
CA ASN A 145 -41.08 8.29 -13.08
C ASN A 145 -40.32 9.26 -12.15
N PRO A 146 -39.50 10.18 -12.67
CA PRO A 146 -38.71 11.11 -11.86
C PRO A 146 -39.55 12.21 -11.18
N SER A 147 -40.76 12.50 -11.69
CA SER A 147 -41.55 13.69 -11.40
C SER A 147 -42.41 13.64 -10.11
N ASN A 148 -42.69 12.45 -9.55
CA ASN A 148 -43.57 12.29 -8.37
C ASN A 148 -42.83 12.26 -7.03
N GLN A 149 -41.65 12.88 -6.94
CA GLN A 149 -40.87 12.88 -5.70
C GLN A 149 -41.06 14.16 -4.90
N ALA A 150 -41.63 14.03 -3.70
CA ALA A 150 -41.68 15.06 -2.69
C ALA A 150 -40.26 15.60 -2.44
N SER A 151 -40.10 16.91 -2.53
CA SER A 151 -38.91 17.62 -2.04
C SER A 151 -38.77 17.35 -0.54
N GLY A 152 -37.67 16.72 -0.10
CA GLY A 152 -37.36 16.57 1.32
C GLY A 152 -36.98 15.17 1.82
N LEU A 153 -36.72 14.17 0.96
CA LEU A 153 -36.11 12.94 1.47
C LEU A 153 -34.68 13.23 1.97
N PRO A 154 -34.29 12.77 3.18
CA PRO A 154 -32.93 12.90 3.65
C PRO A 154 -31.96 12.18 2.70
N SER A 155 -30.88 12.86 2.33
CA SER A 155 -29.81 12.27 1.53
C SER A 155 -29.19 11.13 2.32
N ILE A 156 -29.01 9.98 1.67
CA ILE A 156 -28.31 8.84 2.28
C ILE A 156 -26.87 9.28 2.54
N PRO A 157 -26.35 9.19 3.78
CA PRO A 157 -24.98 9.60 4.08
C PRO A 157 -24.00 8.63 3.41
N PRO A 158 -23.16 9.08 2.45
CA PRO A 158 -22.20 8.23 1.80
C PRO A 158 -20.99 7.96 2.71
N SER A 159 -20.47 6.75 2.67
CA SER A 159 -19.18 6.39 3.27
C SER A 159 -18.04 7.18 2.61
N HIS A 160 -17.10 7.63 3.43
CA HIS A 160 -15.92 8.34 2.97
C HIS A 160 -14.80 7.36 2.62
N HIS A 161 -14.31 7.41 1.39
CA HIS A 161 -13.23 6.54 0.90
C HIS A 161 -11.90 7.28 0.68
N LEU A 162 -11.83 8.53 1.13
CA LEU A 162 -10.66 9.40 1.07
C LEU A 162 -10.26 9.85 2.48
N PRO A 163 -8.96 10.12 2.71
CA PRO A 163 -8.51 10.65 3.98
C PRO A 163 -9.11 12.05 4.24
N PRO A 164 -9.18 12.49 5.50
CA PRO A 164 -9.69 13.81 5.84
C PRO A 164 -8.82 14.92 5.23
N ALA A 165 -9.44 16.07 4.98
CA ALA A 165 -8.73 17.27 4.55
C ALA A 165 -7.66 17.66 5.60
N SER A 166 -6.53 18.19 5.12
CA SER A 166 -5.38 18.55 5.96
C SER A 166 -5.74 19.43 7.16
N LYS A 167 -6.70 20.36 7.00
CA LYS A 167 -7.16 21.24 8.09
C LYS A 167 -7.87 20.47 9.21
N LYS A 168 -8.76 19.54 8.85
CA LYS A 168 -9.47 18.70 9.82
C LYS A 168 -8.50 17.78 10.55
N LEU A 169 -7.50 17.25 9.83
CA LEU A 169 -6.44 16.47 10.44
C LEU A 169 -5.60 17.31 11.42
N SER A 170 -5.22 18.53 11.04
CA SER A 170 -4.44 19.40 11.93
C SER A 170 -5.17 19.70 13.23
N GLU A 171 -6.46 20.03 13.15
CA GLU A 171 -7.28 20.28 14.34
C GLU A 171 -7.32 19.04 15.23
N LEU A 172 -7.60 17.87 14.64
CA LEU A 172 -7.69 16.60 15.36
C LEU A 172 -6.38 16.20 16.07
N LEU A 173 -5.21 16.50 15.47
CA LEU A 173 -3.92 16.25 16.13
C LEU A 173 -3.62 17.28 17.23
N CYS A 174 -3.92 18.57 17.02
CA CYS A 174 -3.66 19.61 18.02
C CYS A 174 -4.52 19.44 19.29
N TYR A 175 -5.76 18.94 19.18
CA TYR A 175 -6.67 18.75 20.31
C TYR A 175 -6.49 17.43 21.08
N ALA A 176 -5.60 16.55 20.65
CA ALA A 176 -5.33 15.29 21.34
C ALA A 176 -4.74 15.51 22.75
N GLU A 177 -4.82 14.51 23.64
CA GLU A 177 -4.32 14.61 25.01
C GLU A 177 -2.89 14.06 25.19
N SER A 178 -2.39 13.26 24.24
CA SER A 178 -1.05 12.65 24.26
C SER A 178 -0.52 12.42 22.84
N ILE A 179 0.78 12.15 22.70
CA ILE A 179 1.38 11.73 21.42
C ILE A 179 0.77 10.40 20.96
N ASP A 180 0.51 9.48 21.89
CA ASP A 180 -0.19 8.23 21.63
C ASP A 180 -1.60 8.46 21.07
N ASP A 181 -2.35 9.43 21.60
CA ASP A 181 -3.66 9.80 21.06
C ASP A 181 -3.54 10.41 19.66
N GLN A 182 -2.53 11.25 19.41
CA GLN A 182 -2.23 11.78 18.08
C GLN A 182 -1.93 10.66 17.08
N LEU A 183 -1.11 9.68 17.46
CA LEU A 183 -0.79 8.51 16.64
C LEU A 183 -2.03 7.66 16.35
N ASN A 184 -2.84 7.37 17.37
CA ASN A 184 -4.09 6.63 17.22
C ASN A 184 -5.09 7.37 16.34
N ALA A 185 -5.20 8.68 16.50
CA ALA A 185 -6.11 9.50 15.71
C ALA A 185 -5.64 9.61 14.25
N LEU A 186 -4.32 9.71 14.02
CA LEU A 186 -3.71 9.61 12.69
C LEU A 186 -4.01 8.25 12.04
N LEU A 187 -3.78 7.15 12.76
CA LEU A 187 -4.06 5.80 12.28
C LEU A 187 -5.52 5.66 11.88
N LYS A 188 -6.46 6.03 12.76
CA LYS A 188 -7.90 5.96 12.49
C LYS A 188 -8.33 6.81 11.31
N ALA A 189 -7.72 7.99 11.14
CA ALA A 189 -8.02 8.90 10.03
C ALA A 189 -7.56 8.39 8.66
N PHE A 190 -6.51 7.57 8.63
CA PHE A 190 -5.87 7.14 7.39
C PHE A 190 -6.08 5.67 7.05
N GLN A 191 -6.24 4.77 8.03
CA GLN A 191 -6.39 3.34 7.78
C GLN A 191 -7.58 3.02 6.87
N LEU A 192 -7.48 1.92 6.12
CA LEU A 192 -8.61 1.42 5.34
C LEU A 192 -9.80 1.09 6.26
N THR A 193 -10.99 1.50 5.88
CA THR A 193 -12.23 1.09 6.56
C THR A 193 -12.69 -0.28 6.06
N GLU A 194 -13.64 -0.89 6.78
CA GLU A 194 -14.27 -2.15 6.34
C GLU A 194 -14.98 -1.98 4.99
N GLU A 195 -15.68 -0.87 4.77
CA GLU A 195 -16.33 -0.54 3.49
C GLU A 195 -15.31 -0.37 2.37
N ASN A 196 -14.19 0.32 2.63
CA ASN A 196 -13.12 0.48 1.64
C ASN A 196 -12.47 -0.87 1.31
N THR A 197 -12.23 -1.72 2.31
CA THR A 197 -11.66 -3.05 2.14
C THR A 197 -12.60 -3.95 1.32
N ARG A 198 -13.91 -3.92 1.61
CA ARG A 198 -14.94 -4.63 0.81
C ARG A 198 -14.99 -4.13 -0.62
N LEU A 199 -14.94 -2.81 -0.83
CA LEU A 199 -14.91 -2.22 -2.16
C LEU A 199 -13.70 -2.68 -2.96
N ARG A 200 -12.50 -2.73 -2.35
CA ARG A 200 -11.27 -3.24 -2.99
C ARG A 200 -11.40 -4.70 -3.43
N HIS A 201 -11.95 -5.56 -2.56
CA HIS A 201 -12.18 -6.97 -2.91
C HIS A 201 -13.25 -7.13 -3.98
N LEU A 202 -14.32 -6.31 -3.96
CA LEU A 202 -15.30 -6.26 -5.03
C LEU A 202 -14.66 -5.85 -6.36
N THR A 203 -13.82 -4.82 -6.37
CA THR A 203 -13.10 -4.40 -7.59
C THR A 203 -12.25 -5.55 -8.14
N CYS A 204 -11.48 -6.25 -7.29
CA CYS A 204 -10.73 -7.44 -7.73
C CYS A 204 -11.65 -8.51 -8.33
N SER A 205 -12.78 -8.78 -7.67
CA SER A 205 -13.78 -9.74 -8.14
C SER A 205 -14.40 -9.33 -9.49
N LEU A 206 -14.67 -8.04 -9.72
CA LEU A 206 -15.17 -7.55 -11.01
C LEU A 206 -14.13 -7.69 -12.14
N ILE A 207 -12.85 -7.44 -11.84
CA ILE A 207 -11.75 -7.69 -12.79
C ILE A 207 -11.59 -9.20 -13.05
N GLU A 208 -11.76 -10.04 -12.03
CA GLU A 208 -11.78 -11.51 -12.16
C GLU A 208 -12.88 -11.96 -13.14
N ASP A 209 -14.11 -11.43 -13.05
CA ASP A 209 -15.19 -11.77 -14.00
C ASP A 209 -14.79 -11.50 -15.46
N ILE A 210 -14.08 -10.39 -15.70
CA ILE A 210 -13.63 -9.99 -17.04
C ILE A 210 -12.51 -10.93 -17.51
N ALA A 211 -11.53 -11.21 -16.65
CA ALA A 211 -10.41 -12.09 -16.97
C ALA A 211 -10.88 -13.53 -17.21
N ALA A 212 -11.86 -14.01 -16.44
CA ALA A 212 -12.43 -15.35 -16.53
C ALA A 212 -13.12 -15.64 -17.88
N ALA A 213 -13.50 -14.60 -18.64
CA ALA A 213 -13.99 -14.76 -20.00
C ALA A 213 -12.91 -15.28 -20.98
N TYR A 214 -11.63 -15.06 -20.67
CA TYR A 214 -10.49 -15.49 -21.48
C TYR A 214 -9.68 -16.61 -20.81
N PHE A 215 -9.57 -16.56 -19.48
CA PHE A 215 -8.82 -17.50 -18.66
C PHE A 215 -9.76 -18.13 -17.63
N PRO A 216 -10.48 -19.20 -18.00
CA PRO A 216 -11.31 -19.94 -17.05
C PRO A 216 -10.49 -20.31 -15.81
N ASP A 217 -11.10 -20.25 -14.63
CA ASP A 217 -10.47 -20.57 -13.34
C ASP A 217 -9.34 -19.64 -12.87
N CYS A 218 -9.11 -18.50 -13.55
CA CYS A 218 -8.21 -17.48 -13.03
C CYS A 218 -8.74 -16.88 -11.70
N THR A 219 -7.82 -16.41 -10.85
CA THR A 219 -8.20 -15.65 -9.65
C THR A 219 -7.48 -14.31 -9.60
N VAL A 220 -8.19 -13.26 -9.19
CA VAL A 220 -7.59 -11.93 -9.02
C VAL A 220 -7.61 -11.59 -7.54
N ARG A 221 -6.42 -11.42 -6.95
CA ARG A 221 -6.26 -11.19 -5.50
C ARG A 221 -5.61 -9.85 -5.22
N PRO A 222 -6.10 -9.06 -4.26
CA PRO A 222 -5.37 -7.88 -3.81
C PRO A 222 -4.10 -8.28 -3.08
N PHE A 223 -3.03 -7.50 -3.24
CA PHE A 223 -1.80 -7.63 -2.46
C PHE A 223 -1.30 -6.27 -1.95
N GLY A 224 -0.17 -6.27 -1.26
CA GLY A 224 0.48 -5.05 -0.80
C GLY A 224 -0.33 -4.28 0.25
N SER A 225 -0.41 -2.96 0.08
CA SER A 225 -1.02 -2.04 1.05
C SER A 225 -2.49 -2.34 1.35
N SER A 226 -3.21 -2.96 0.41
CA SER A 226 -4.62 -3.29 0.56
C SER A 226 -4.91 -4.39 1.59
N VAL A 227 -3.90 -5.21 1.93
CA VAL A 227 -4.09 -6.43 2.74
C VAL A 227 -3.03 -6.62 3.84
N ASN A 228 -1.98 -5.79 3.87
CA ASN A 228 -0.88 -5.90 4.83
C ASN A 228 -1.06 -5.08 6.11
N THR A 229 -2.27 -4.54 6.36
CA THR A 229 -2.66 -3.66 7.48
C THR A 229 -2.00 -2.28 7.57
N PHE A 230 -1.09 -1.93 6.65
CA PHE A 230 -0.49 -0.58 6.55
C PHE A 230 -1.13 0.28 5.43
N GLY A 231 -2.23 -0.18 4.85
CA GLY A 231 -2.98 0.53 3.82
C GLY A 231 -3.60 1.82 4.32
N LYS A 232 -3.54 2.85 3.45
CA LYS A 232 -4.14 4.15 3.70
C LYS A 232 -5.28 4.43 2.71
N LEU A 233 -6.35 5.10 3.15
CA LEU A 233 -7.42 5.57 2.26
C LEU A 233 -6.83 6.38 1.09
N GLY A 234 -7.28 6.07 -0.11
CA GLY A 234 -6.76 6.65 -1.35
C GLY A 234 -5.46 6.04 -1.88
N CYS A 235 -4.89 5.00 -1.25
CA CYS A 235 -3.77 4.25 -1.86
C CYS A 235 -4.25 3.38 -3.03
N ASP A 236 -3.31 3.03 -3.90
CA ASP A 236 -3.56 2.17 -5.07
C ASP A 236 -4.07 0.78 -4.64
N LEU A 237 -4.74 0.10 -5.58
CA LEU A 237 -5.18 -1.28 -5.42
C LEU A 237 -4.31 -2.18 -6.31
N ASP A 238 -3.30 -2.77 -5.69
CA ASP A 238 -2.41 -3.71 -6.37
C ASP A 238 -3.08 -5.09 -6.48
N MET A 239 -3.14 -5.64 -7.69
CA MET A 239 -3.81 -6.90 -8.00
C MET A 239 -2.83 -7.92 -8.58
N PHE A 240 -2.93 -9.17 -8.12
CA PHE A 240 -2.23 -10.31 -8.68
C PHE A 240 -3.23 -11.20 -9.43
N LEU A 241 -3.02 -11.39 -10.73
CA LEU A 241 -3.76 -12.36 -11.54
C LEU A 241 -3.05 -13.69 -11.47
N ASP A 242 -3.66 -14.64 -10.78
CA ASP A 242 -3.19 -16.00 -10.62
C ASP A 242 -3.83 -16.90 -11.67
N LEU A 243 -2.98 -17.51 -12.49
CA LEU A 243 -3.34 -18.51 -13.50
C LEU A 243 -2.90 -19.92 -13.08
N SER A 244 -2.36 -20.11 -11.87
CA SER A 244 -1.69 -21.36 -11.49
C SER A 244 -2.61 -22.57 -11.36
N GLU A 245 -3.92 -22.37 -11.13
CA GLU A 245 -4.91 -23.45 -11.25
C GLU A 245 -5.10 -23.94 -12.70
N ILE A 246 -4.61 -23.17 -13.70
CA ILE A 246 -4.62 -23.50 -15.14
C ILE A 246 -3.34 -24.26 -15.54
N GLY A 247 -2.37 -24.44 -14.63
CA GLY A 247 -1.14 -25.17 -14.91
C GLY A 247 -0.13 -25.04 -13.77
N LYS A 248 -0.03 -26.07 -12.94
CA LYS A 248 0.92 -26.15 -11.82
C LYS A 248 2.36 -26.07 -12.34
N VAL A 249 3.08 -25.00 -12.00
CA VAL A 249 4.55 -24.97 -12.06
C VAL A 249 5.09 -24.60 -10.69
N SER A 250 5.95 -25.46 -10.15
CA SER A 250 6.57 -25.36 -8.84
C SER A 250 7.66 -24.28 -8.80
N PRO A 251 7.83 -23.55 -7.68
CA PRO A 251 8.91 -22.57 -7.53
C PRO A 251 10.28 -23.24 -7.32
N HIS A 252 11.30 -22.70 -7.99
CA HIS A 252 12.69 -23.13 -7.90
C HIS A 252 13.39 -22.65 -6.61
N LYS A 253 14.34 -23.45 -6.09
CA LYS A 253 15.23 -23.13 -4.97
C LYS A 253 16.36 -22.19 -5.42
N GLY A 254 16.55 -21.09 -4.69
CA GLY A 254 17.69 -20.18 -4.83
C GLY A 254 19.00 -20.77 -4.27
N LYS A 255 20.13 -20.29 -4.80
CA LYS A 255 21.50 -20.60 -4.33
C LYS A 255 22.04 -19.44 -3.48
N GLU A 256 22.89 -19.75 -2.51
CA GLU A 256 23.59 -18.78 -1.67
C GLU A 256 24.62 -17.94 -2.45
N GLN A 257 24.70 -16.65 -2.14
CA GLN A 257 25.78 -15.75 -2.54
C GLN A 257 26.21 -14.89 -1.35
N ASN A 258 27.52 -14.66 -1.21
CA ASN A 258 28.10 -13.77 -0.21
C ASN A 258 27.85 -12.28 -0.55
N LYS A 259 27.80 -11.44 0.49
CA LYS A 259 27.35 -10.02 0.51
C LYS A 259 27.75 -9.18 -0.72
N PRO A 260 26.78 -8.72 -1.53
CA PRO A 260 27.04 -7.84 -2.67
C PRO A 260 26.65 -6.39 -2.37
N ASP A 261 27.55 -5.49 -2.75
CA ASP A 261 27.38 -4.04 -2.96
C ASP A 261 27.59 -3.05 -1.80
N SER A 262 28.37 -2.00 -2.13
CA SER A 262 28.53 -0.76 -1.37
C SER A 262 27.32 0.16 -1.62
N SER A 263 26.20 -0.11 -0.93
CA SER A 263 25.02 0.75 -0.97
C SER A 263 24.95 1.65 0.27
N PRO A 264 24.55 2.93 0.14
CA PRO A 264 24.40 3.85 1.28
C PRO A 264 23.50 3.31 2.39
N LEU A 265 22.37 2.71 2.02
CA LEU A 265 21.44 2.04 2.92
C LEU A 265 21.27 0.60 2.43
N HIS A 266 21.30 -0.36 3.36
CA HIS A 266 21.13 -1.77 3.05
C HIS A 266 20.07 -2.38 3.97
N ILE A 267 18.92 -2.71 3.40
CA ILE A 267 17.86 -3.47 4.08
C ILE A 267 17.71 -4.78 3.31
N GLN A 268 18.08 -5.88 3.96
CA GLN A 268 18.07 -7.19 3.32
C GLN A 268 16.63 -7.62 3.00
N ASN A 269 16.41 -8.15 1.81
CA ASN A 269 15.13 -8.76 1.45
C ASN A 269 14.96 -10.09 2.22
N PRO A 270 13.88 -10.26 3.01
CA PRO A 270 13.68 -11.45 3.82
C PRO A 270 13.37 -12.73 3.02
N PHE A 271 12.94 -12.61 1.76
CA PHE A 271 12.61 -13.76 0.90
C PHE A 271 13.69 -14.06 -0.15
N GLU A 272 14.55 -13.10 -0.44
CA GLU A 272 15.68 -13.23 -1.37
C GLU A 272 16.92 -12.58 -0.75
N THR A 273 17.63 -13.32 0.11
CA THR A 273 18.67 -12.79 1.01
C THR A 273 19.87 -12.13 0.30
N SER A 274 20.04 -12.37 -1.00
CA SER A 274 21.03 -11.70 -1.85
C SER A 274 20.62 -10.30 -2.32
N LEU A 275 19.37 -9.88 -2.08
CA LEU A 275 18.83 -8.60 -2.53
C LEU A 275 18.73 -7.56 -1.41
N ASN A 276 18.99 -6.30 -1.78
CA ASN A 276 18.77 -5.12 -0.94
C ASN A 276 17.50 -4.39 -1.40
N ILE A 277 16.46 -4.31 -0.55
CA ILE A 277 15.20 -3.64 -0.90
C ILE A 277 15.34 -2.10 -0.97
N SER A 278 16.42 -1.53 -0.44
CA SER A 278 16.69 -0.09 -0.46
C SER A 278 17.80 0.32 -1.43
N LYS A 279 18.08 -0.52 -2.45
CA LYS A 279 19.15 -0.27 -3.44
C LYS A 279 19.00 1.04 -4.23
N ASN A 280 17.78 1.56 -4.34
CA ASN A 280 17.49 2.83 -5.01
C ASN A 280 17.77 4.07 -4.13
N VAL A 281 18.12 3.90 -2.85
CA VAL A 281 18.38 5.03 -1.94
C VAL A 281 19.80 5.55 -2.14
N SER A 282 19.91 6.79 -2.60
CA SER A 282 21.19 7.49 -2.76
C SER A 282 21.75 8.00 -1.42
N GLN A 283 23.05 8.30 -1.39
CA GLN A 283 23.72 8.85 -0.20
C GLN A 283 23.11 10.20 0.24
N SER A 284 22.70 11.04 -0.71
CA SER A 284 22.09 12.34 -0.41
C SER A 284 20.69 12.21 0.19
N GLN A 285 19.88 11.26 -0.29
CA GLN A 285 18.57 10.96 0.30
C GLN A 285 18.71 10.38 1.70
N LEU A 286 19.67 9.47 1.91
CA LEU A 286 19.96 8.94 3.24
C LEU A 286 20.39 10.05 4.20
N GLN A 287 21.28 10.94 3.76
CA GLN A 287 21.70 12.07 4.59
C GLN A 287 20.53 13.00 4.94
N LYS A 288 19.68 13.32 3.96
CA LYS A 288 18.46 14.11 4.19
C LYS A 288 17.52 13.44 5.20
N PHE A 289 17.33 12.13 5.10
CA PHE A 289 16.54 11.36 6.07
C PHE A 289 17.13 11.45 7.48
N VAL A 290 18.44 11.27 7.63
CA VAL A 290 19.15 11.38 8.92
C VAL A 290 19.01 12.78 9.50
N ASP A 291 19.14 13.82 8.69
CA ASP A 291 19.02 15.22 9.13
C ASP A 291 17.60 15.53 9.61
N LEU A 292 16.57 15.11 8.85
CA LEU A 292 15.18 15.26 9.25
C LEU A 292 14.87 14.49 10.54
N ALA A 293 15.34 13.25 10.68
CA ALA A 293 15.12 12.45 11.89
C ALA A 293 15.76 13.09 13.14
N ARG A 294 16.97 13.67 13.00
CA ARG A 294 17.64 14.41 14.08
C ARG A 294 16.88 15.68 14.46
N GLU A 295 16.37 16.41 13.47
CA GLU A 295 15.56 17.61 13.69
C GLU A 295 14.24 17.27 14.39
N SER A 296 13.53 16.23 13.94
CA SER A 296 12.30 15.76 14.59
C SER A 296 12.54 15.32 16.03
N ALA A 297 13.62 14.56 16.29
CA ALA A 297 13.97 14.15 17.65
C ALA A 297 14.29 15.35 18.56
N TRP A 298 14.97 16.37 18.02
CA TRP A 298 15.25 17.60 18.76
C TRP A 298 13.98 18.39 19.07
N ILE A 299 13.03 18.50 18.13
CA ILE A 299 11.73 19.17 18.34
C ILE A 299 10.97 18.51 19.50
N LEU A 300 10.81 17.18 19.45
CA LEU A 300 10.08 16.42 20.48
C LEU A 300 10.73 16.51 21.87
N GLN A 301 12.06 16.63 21.95
CA GLN A 301 12.77 16.81 23.22
C GLN A 301 12.64 18.21 23.84
N GLN A 302 12.35 19.24 23.04
CA GLN A 302 12.17 20.60 23.56
C GLN A 302 10.74 20.84 24.09
N GLU A 303 9.74 20.24 23.44
CA GLU A 303 8.32 20.44 23.79
C GLU A 303 7.91 19.86 25.15
N ASP A 304 8.67 18.90 25.70
CA ASP A 304 8.44 18.32 27.03
C ASP A 304 8.61 19.34 28.18
N LYS A 305 9.15 20.53 27.89
CA LYS A 305 9.33 21.63 28.87
C LYS A 305 8.25 22.70 28.83
N ASP A 306 7.53 22.83 27.72
CA ASP A 306 6.60 23.94 27.44
C ASP A 306 5.34 23.42 26.70
N ARG A 307 4.63 22.44 27.28
CA ARG A 307 3.39 21.92 26.69
C ARG A 307 2.37 23.06 26.54
N PRO A 308 1.92 23.39 25.31
CA PRO A 308 0.86 24.38 25.13
C PRO A 308 -0.43 23.90 25.80
N SER A 309 -1.18 24.81 26.42
CA SER A 309 -2.51 24.48 26.93
C SER A 309 -3.39 23.92 25.80
N PRO A 310 -4.27 22.93 26.08
CA PRO A 310 -5.17 22.32 25.08
C PRO A 310 -6.08 23.29 24.33
N SER A 311 -6.19 24.53 24.83
CA SER A 311 -6.96 25.62 24.23
C SER A 311 -6.22 26.40 23.13
N SER A 312 -4.92 26.15 22.94
CA SER A 312 -4.16 26.80 21.88
C SER A 312 -4.19 25.94 20.60
N ASN A 313 -4.56 26.53 19.47
CA ASN A 313 -4.48 25.87 18.15
C ASN A 313 -3.02 25.66 17.67
N GLN A 314 -2.04 25.65 18.58
CA GLN A 314 -0.64 25.49 18.23
C GLN A 314 -0.29 24.01 18.01
N PRO A 315 0.39 23.67 16.90
CA PRO A 315 0.90 22.33 16.69
C PRO A 315 1.89 21.91 17.78
N TRP A 316 1.74 20.70 18.29
CA TRP A 316 2.63 20.07 19.28
C TRP A 316 2.70 18.55 19.01
N GLY A 317 3.71 17.87 19.56
CA GLY A 317 3.94 16.45 19.40
C GLY A 317 4.11 16.05 17.93
N LEU A 318 3.31 15.09 17.47
CA LEU A 318 3.29 14.67 16.08
C LEU A 318 2.78 15.77 15.14
N ALA A 319 1.91 16.66 15.62
CA ALA A 319 1.38 17.76 14.81
C ALA A 319 2.48 18.75 14.39
N SER A 320 3.48 19.01 15.25
CA SER A 320 4.59 19.91 14.93
C SER A 320 5.55 19.32 13.88
N LEU A 321 5.57 17.99 13.74
CA LEU A 321 6.38 17.29 12.73
C LEU A 321 5.68 17.17 11.36
N LEU A 322 4.36 16.95 11.36
CA LEU A 322 3.61 16.59 10.15
C LEU A 322 2.90 17.77 9.47
N LEU A 323 2.57 18.82 10.22
CA LEU A 323 1.88 19.97 9.67
C LEU A 323 2.88 20.98 9.11
N PRO A 324 2.59 21.61 7.96
CA PRO A 324 3.37 22.74 7.50
C PRO A 324 3.40 23.77 8.63
N SER A 325 4.57 23.99 9.21
CA SER A 325 4.68 24.92 10.33
C SER A 325 4.16 26.29 9.85
N VAL A 326 3.49 27.04 10.72
CA VAL A 326 3.27 28.50 10.53
C VAL A 326 4.61 29.25 10.63
N ILE A 327 5.73 28.59 10.32
CA ILE A 327 7.09 29.11 10.28
C ILE A 327 7.41 29.39 8.81
N ASN A 328 6.67 30.34 8.23
CA ASN A 328 7.23 31.18 7.18
C ASN A 328 7.46 32.56 7.80
N ASN A 329 8.69 33.07 7.64
CA ASN A 329 9.12 34.45 7.89
C ASN A 329 9.68 34.82 9.27
N LYS A 330 10.59 34.03 9.83
CA LYS A 330 11.77 34.64 10.48
C LYS A 330 13.04 33.94 10.01
N SER A 331 13.81 34.69 9.23
CA SER A 331 15.21 34.46 8.96
C SER A 331 15.95 34.06 10.26
N LEU A 332 16.40 32.81 10.34
CA LEU A 332 17.46 32.42 11.27
C LEU A 332 18.82 32.80 10.69
N ALA A 333 18.97 34.08 10.35
CA ALA A 333 20.26 34.74 10.42
C ALA A 333 20.45 35.14 11.88
N GLY A 334 21.13 34.31 12.67
CA GLY A 334 21.62 34.71 14.00
C GLY A 334 21.16 33.89 15.20
N LYS A 335 21.29 32.56 15.19
CA LYS A 335 21.61 31.80 16.41
C LYS A 335 22.68 30.78 16.07
N LYS A 336 23.91 30.99 16.58
CA LYS A 336 25.04 30.07 16.41
C LYS A 336 24.64 28.66 16.86
N ARG A 337 24.41 27.75 15.91
CA ARG A 337 24.36 26.30 16.14
C ARG A 337 25.68 25.89 16.81
N LYS A 338 25.64 25.55 18.12
CA LYS A 338 26.71 24.75 18.71
C LYS A 338 26.59 23.36 18.10
N ARG A 339 27.48 23.04 17.15
CA ARG A 339 27.54 21.71 16.53
C ARG A 339 27.70 20.64 17.63
N PRO A 340 27.00 19.50 17.52
CA PRO A 340 27.15 18.41 18.48
C PRO A 340 28.62 17.94 18.50
N ALA A 341 29.11 17.55 19.68
CA ALA A 341 30.51 17.14 19.87
C ALA A 341 30.93 16.02 18.91
N SER A 342 29.99 15.18 18.48
CA SER A 342 30.21 14.10 17.50
C SER A 342 30.66 14.60 16.11
N GLU A 343 30.18 15.74 15.63
CA GLU A 343 30.63 16.32 14.34
C GLU A 343 32.03 16.92 14.44
N ARG A 344 32.38 17.51 15.60
CA ARG A 344 33.73 18.00 15.86
C ARG A 344 34.74 16.86 15.91
N ILE A 345 34.35 15.75 16.56
CA ILE A 345 35.18 14.54 16.64
C ILE A 345 35.35 13.92 15.24
N LYS A 346 34.29 13.87 14.43
CA LYS A 346 34.35 13.32 13.07
C LYS A 346 35.27 14.14 12.15
N ASN A 347 35.18 15.47 12.19
CA ASN A 347 36.05 16.35 11.41
C ASN A 347 37.52 16.30 11.87
N LEU A 348 37.76 16.12 13.18
CA LEU A 348 39.09 15.90 13.74
C LEU A 348 39.69 14.56 13.27
N LEU A 349 38.89 13.49 13.29
CA LEU A 349 39.30 12.17 12.79
C LEU A 349 39.59 12.18 11.29
N GLU A 350 38.77 12.87 10.49
CA GLU A 350 39.03 13.03 9.04
C GLU A 350 40.29 13.87 8.78
N SER A 351 40.54 14.91 9.58
CA SER A 351 41.76 15.73 9.47
C SER A 351 43.03 14.97 9.85
N LEU A 352 42.95 14.06 10.83
CA LEU A 352 44.08 13.21 11.23
C LEU A 352 44.34 12.09 10.20
N LYS A 353 43.31 11.64 9.49
CA LYS A 353 43.45 10.59 8.45
C LYS A 353 44.10 11.13 7.17
N GLY A 354 43.89 12.40 6.85
CA GLY A 354 44.47 13.06 5.67
C GLY A 354 45.98 13.32 5.72
N ASN A 355 46.59 13.34 6.90
CA ASN A 355 48.02 13.67 7.07
C ASN A 355 48.96 12.45 7.15
N SER A 356 48.49 11.25 6.83
CA SER A 356 49.25 10.01 7.02
C SER A 356 49.79 9.36 5.73
N SER A 357 49.75 10.08 4.59
CA SER A 357 50.11 9.50 3.29
C SER A 357 50.95 10.42 2.39
N GLU A 358 51.98 11.07 2.93
CA GLU A 358 53.12 11.56 2.14
C GLU A 358 54.42 11.40 2.95
N ASP A 359 54.98 10.20 2.99
CA ASP A 359 56.43 10.06 3.04
C ASP A 359 56.87 8.74 2.38
N SER A 360 57.24 8.83 1.10
CA SER A 360 58.14 7.90 0.42
C SER A 360 58.31 8.35 -1.02
N THR A 361 59.47 8.93 -1.36
CA THR A 361 60.12 8.69 -2.66
C THR A 361 61.55 9.24 -2.68
N ASN A 362 62.50 8.29 -2.62
CA ASN A 362 63.69 8.17 -3.46
C ASN A 362 64.59 9.39 -3.70
N THR A 363 65.72 9.39 -3.00
CA THR A 363 66.97 10.02 -3.44
C THR A 363 67.60 9.23 -4.59
N ASN A 364 67.61 9.79 -5.81
CA ASN A 364 68.60 9.39 -6.82
C ASN A 364 68.91 10.56 -7.76
N GLY A 365 69.99 11.28 -7.47
CA GLY A 365 70.46 12.46 -8.21
C GLY A 365 71.91 12.28 -8.66
N LYS A 366 72.05 11.94 -9.94
CA LYS A 366 73.24 11.67 -10.74
C LYS A 366 74.25 12.84 -10.67
N ARG A 367 75.49 12.59 -10.21
CA ARG A 367 76.64 13.51 -10.35
C ARG A 367 77.24 13.38 -11.76
N THR A 368 77.23 14.47 -12.51
CA THR A 368 78.06 14.68 -13.69
C THR A 368 79.42 15.28 -13.27
N VAL A 369 80.50 14.62 -13.70
CA VAL A 369 81.89 15.05 -13.54
C VAL A 369 82.25 16.01 -14.68
N SER A 370 82.84 17.15 -14.33
CA SER A 370 83.59 18.03 -15.24
C SER A 370 85.06 17.91 -14.88
N THR A 371 85.93 17.65 -15.87
CA THR A 371 87.38 17.70 -15.73
C THR A 371 87.89 18.82 -16.62
N GLN A 372 88.65 19.75 -16.04
CA GLN A 372 89.57 20.64 -16.74
C GLN A 372 90.99 20.07 -16.57
N ALA A 373 91.74 20.11 -17.68
CA ALA A 373 93.16 19.78 -17.87
C ALA A 373 93.55 18.29 -17.80
#